data_AF-A0A382WL63-F1
#
_entry.id   AF-A0A382WL63-F1
#
_cell.length_a   1.000
_cell.length_b   1.000
_cell.length_c   1.000
_cell.angle_alpha   90.00
_cell.angle_beta   90.00
_cell.angle_gamma   90.00
#
_symmetry.space_group_name_H-M   'P 1'
#
loop_
_entity.id
_entity.type
_entity.pdbx_description
1 polymer ?
#
loop_
_entity_poly.entity_id
_entity_poly.type
_entity_poly.pdbx_seq_one_letter_code
_entity_poly.pdbx_strand_id
1 'polypeptide(L)'
;MVCRLQLGQALGLLAAVLLALGSTGCRVARPGSYPIGLYSVGSETNLTEIADAGFSLVAGPAKSRFLDAAKANGIGVLASPGSSAGEHFNAAKVRSTVAKFDQHPALWSWYLIDEPDMKRVSPERVEAAHRVVKRTGASKPTSLVLYQGDEAQWYGNIADITMVDRYPVPWLPLA
;
A
#
# COMPACT_ATOMS: atom_id res chain seq x y z
N MET A 1 -46.39 -33.50 24.07
CA MET A 1 -45.88 -34.54 23.14
C MET A 1 -44.38 -34.27 22.97
N VAL A 2 -43.52 -34.96 23.73
CA VAL A 2 -42.07 -34.70 23.70
C VAL A 2 -41.46 -35.58 22.62
N CYS A 3 -40.93 -34.94 21.57
CA CYS A 3 -40.23 -35.63 20.49
C CYS A 3 -38.90 -36.18 21.04
N ARG A 4 -38.84 -37.48 21.32
CA ARG A 4 -37.60 -38.18 21.66
C ARG A 4 -36.86 -38.52 20.37
N LEU A 5 -35.80 -37.77 20.06
CA LEU A 5 -34.87 -38.19 19.02
C LEU A 5 -34.20 -39.51 19.45
N GLN A 6 -34.15 -40.47 18.54
CA GLN A 6 -33.37 -41.70 18.75
C GLN A 6 -31.87 -41.35 18.76
N LEU A 7 -31.09 -42.08 19.56
CA LEU A 7 -29.66 -41.82 19.78
C LEU A 7 -28.87 -41.65 18.46
N GLY A 8 -29.22 -42.43 17.43
CA GLY A 8 -28.63 -42.32 16.09
C GLY A 8 -28.93 -41.00 15.36
N GLN A 9 -30.11 -40.42 15.56
CA GLN A 9 -30.45 -39.10 15.01
C GLN A 9 -29.71 -37.98 15.75
N ALA A 10 -29.54 -38.11 17.07
CA ALA A 10 -28.74 -37.18 17.87
C ALA A 10 -27.26 -37.22 17.47
N LEU A 11 -26.70 -38.40 17.23
CA LEU A 11 -25.33 -38.59 16.73
C LEU A 11 -25.14 -38.03 15.30
N GLY A 12 -26.12 -38.24 14.42
CA GLY A 12 -26.10 -37.69 13.07
C GLY A 12 -26.17 -36.15 13.03
N LEU A 13 -27.00 -35.56 13.89
CA LEU A 13 -27.08 -34.10 14.05
C LEU A 13 -25.79 -33.52 14.64
N LEU A 14 -25.19 -34.21 15.63
CA LEU A 14 -23.92 -33.79 16.22
C LEU A 14 -22.78 -33.84 15.18
N ALA A 15 -22.74 -34.89 14.36
CA ALA A 15 -21.77 -35.01 13.27
C ALA A 15 -21.95 -33.93 12.20
N ALA A 16 -23.20 -33.61 11.83
CA ALA A 16 -23.50 -32.54 10.87
C ALA A 16 -23.11 -31.16 11.40
N VAL A 17 -23.33 -30.90 12.70
CA VAL A 17 -22.91 -29.65 13.37
C VAL A 17 -21.39 -29.54 13.45
N LEU A 18 -20.68 -30.64 13.76
CA LEU A 18 -19.21 -30.66 13.78
C LEU A 18 -18.60 -30.47 12.38
N LEU A 19 -19.22 -31.03 11.33
CA LEU A 19 -18.81 -30.79 9.93
C LEU A 19 -19.08 -29.35 9.48
N ALA A 20 -20.21 -28.75 9.89
CA ALA A 20 -20.53 -27.36 9.60
C ALA A 20 -19.61 -26.39 10.35
N LEU A 21 -19.23 -26.69 11.60
CA LEU A 21 -18.30 -25.89 12.39
C LEU A 21 -16.83 -26.08 11.97
N GLY A 22 -16.47 -27.28 11.48
CA GLY A 22 -15.13 -27.57 10.95
C GLY A 22 -14.86 -26.97 9.56
N SER A 23 -15.91 -26.71 8.78
CA SER A 23 -15.83 -25.99 7.49
C SER A 23 -15.86 -24.46 7.64
N THR A 24 -16.20 -23.95 8.83
CA THR A 24 -15.90 -22.58 9.29
C THR A 24 -14.54 -22.50 9.99
N GLY A 25 -13.57 -23.32 9.58
CA GLY A 25 -12.18 -23.12 9.97
C GLY A 25 -11.80 -21.66 9.75
N CYS A 26 -11.01 -21.09 10.67
CA CYS A 26 -10.51 -19.72 10.56
C CYS A 26 -10.14 -19.45 9.11
N ARG A 27 -10.86 -18.53 8.47
CA ARG A 27 -10.34 -17.91 7.26
C ARG A 27 -9.07 -17.23 7.73
N VAL A 28 -7.94 -17.92 7.63
CA VAL A 28 -6.65 -17.25 7.50
C VAL A 28 -6.91 -16.30 6.35
N ALA A 29 -7.01 -15.00 6.65
CA ALA A 29 -7.12 -13.98 5.63
C ALA A 29 -6.07 -14.40 4.60
N ARG A 30 -6.48 -14.61 3.33
CA ARG A 30 -5.51 -14.89 2.25
C ARG A 30 -4.33 -13.99 2.54
N PRO A 31 -3.12 -14.52 2.78
CA PRO A 31 -2.00 -13.64 3.05
C PRO A 31 -1.99 -12.68 1.87
N GLY A 32 -2.38 -11.42 2.11
CA GLY A 32 -2.07 -10.39 1.14
C GLY A 32 -0.57 -10.54 0.98
N SER A 33 -0.12 -10.85 -0.23
CA SER A 33 1.31 -10.93 -0.52
C SER A 33 1.95 -9.69 0.09
N TYR A 34 2.83 -9.88 1.09
CA TYR A 34 3.51 -8.76 1.71
C TYR A 34 4.39 -8.14 0.61
N PRO A 35 4.12 -6.90 0.17
CA PRO A 35 4.81 -6.36 -0.98
C PRO A 35 6.26 -6.11 -0.60
N ILE A 36 7.17 -6.79 -1.29
CA ILE A 36 8.60 -6.48 -1.25
C ILE A 36 8.87 -5.59 -2.44
N GLY A 37 9.44 -4.42 -2.21
CA GLY A 37 9.64 -3.43 -3.25
C GLY A 37 11.02 -2.84 -3.34
N LEU A 38 11.28 -2.19 -4.46
CA LEU A 38 12.52 -1.49 -4.76
C LEU A 38 12.29 0.00 -4.96
N TYR A 39 13.21 0.78 -4.41
CA TYR A 39 13.38 2.18 -4.78
C TYR A 39 14.38 2.30 -5.95
N SER A 40 14.28 3.37 -6.74
CA SER A 40 15.24 3.68 -7.82
C SER A 40 15.42 2.57 -8.88
N VAL A 41 14.34 2.13 -9.50
CA VAL A 41 14.35 1.01 -10.47
C VAL A 41 14.77 1.37 -11.91
N GLY A 42 15.12 2.63 -12.17
CA GLY A 42 15.50 3.12 -13.49
C GLY A 42 14.29 3.23 -14.43
N SER A 43 14.30 2.49 -15.54
CA SER A 43 13.26 2.50 -16.57
C SER A 43 12.32 1.29 -16.49
N GLU A 44 11.15 1.42 -17.11
CA GLU A 44 10.14 0.36 -17.20
C GLU A 44 10.63 -0.92 -17.89
N THR A 45 11.74 -0.85 -18.64
CA THR A 45 12.40 -2.01 -19.26
C THR A 45 12.98 -2.99 -18.25
N ASN A 46 13.22 -2.54 -17.01
CA ASN A 46 13.80 -3.37 -15.95
C ASN A 46 12.73 -4.13 -15.16
N LEU A 47 11.44 -3.83 -15.38
CA LEU A 47 10.35 -4.36 -14.55
C LEU A 47 10.17 -5.88 -14.66
N THR A 48 10.56 -6.48 -15.79
CA THR A 48 10.52 -7.95 -15.92
C THR A 48 11.58 -8.60 -15.04
N GLU A 49 12.83 -8.13 -15.09
CA GLU A 49 13.90 -8.65 -14.22
C GLU A 49 13.59 -8.45 -12.73
N ILE A 50 13.00 -7.30 -12.39
CA ILE A 50 12.56 -7.00 -11.01
C ILE A 50 11.47 -7.98 -10.54
N ALA A 51 10.49 -8.28 -11.40
CA ALA A 51 9.45 -9.25 -11.11
C ALA A 51 10.03 -10.67 -10.97
N ASP A 52 10.94 -11.06 -11.87
CA ASP A 52 11.63 -12.37 -11.83
C ASP A 52 12.47 -12.54 -10.57
N ALA A 53 13.03 -11.45 -10.03
CA ALA A 53 13.73 -11.43 -8.75
C ALA A 53 12.80 -11.49 -7.52
N GLY A 54 11.47 -11.49 -7.72
CA GLY A 54 10.47 -11.66 -6.67
C GLY A 54 9.93 -10.36 -6.05
N PHE A 55 10.27 -9.20 -6.59
CA PHE A 55 9.72 -7.92 -6.13
C PHE A 55 8.35 -7.66 -6.77
N SER A 56 7.41 -7.14 -5.97
CA SER A 56 6.02 -6.90 -6.39
C SER A 56 5.61 -5.43 -6.31
N LEU A 57 6.52 -4.52 -5.94
CA LEU A 57 6.26 -3.10 -5.75
C LEU A 57 7.49 -2.26 -6.13
N VAL A 58 7.30 -1.09 -6.73
CA VAL A 58 8.40 -0.18 -7.04
C VAL A 58 8.02 1.27 -6.77
N ALA A 59 8.99 2.12 -6.45
CA ALA A 59 8.83 3.56 -6.60
C ALA A 59 9.08 3.99 -8.05
N GLY A 60 8.11 4.68 -8.66
CA GLY A 60 8.17 5.02 -10.08
C GLY A 60 7.22 6.16 -10.50
N PRO A 61 7.26 6.57 -11.77
CA PRO A 61 6.45 7.67 -12.26
C PRO A 61 4.99 7.27 -12.53
N ALA A 62 4.05 8.18 -12.28
CA ALA A 62 2.67 8.07 -12.77
C ALA A 62 2.61 8.43 -14.27
N LYS A 63 3.09 7.53 -15.14
CA LYS A 63 3.06 7.65 -16.60
C LYS A 63 2.45 6.39 -17.20
N SER A 64 1.60 6.53 -18.23
CA SER A 64 0.91 5.39 -18.87
C SER A 64 1.87 4.25 -19.22
N ARG A 65 2.94 4.52 -19.99
CA ARG A 65 3.92 3.49 -20.39
C ARG A 65 4.51 2.73 -19.20
N PHE A 66 4.86 3.42 -18.13
CA PHE A 66 5.46 2.81 -16.94
C PHE A 66 4.42 1.98 -16.17
N LEU A 67 3.23 2.53 -15.97
CA LEU A 67 2.14 1.86 -15.26
C LEU A 67 1.62 0.63 -16.05
N ASP A 68 1.53 0.72 -17.37
CA ASP A 68 1.15 -0.38 -18.26
C ASP A 68 2.18 -1.51 -18.20
N ALA A 69 3.48 -1.18 -18.25
CA ALA A 69 4.55 -2.15 -18.09
C ALA A 69 4.55 -2.78 -16.69
N ALA A 70 4.34 -2.00 -15.63
CA ALA A 70 4.23 -2.51 -14.27
C ALA A 70 3.04 -3.48 -14.14
N LYS A 71 1.88 -3.13 -14.71
CA LYS A 71 0.70 -4.01 -14.78
C LYS A 71 1.03 -5.33 -15.46
N ALA A 72 1.72 -5.28 -16.61
CA ALA A 72 2.08 -6.47 -17.39
C ALA A 72 2.99 -7.43 -16.61
N ASN A 73 3.79 -6.92 -15.66
CA ASN A 73 4.69 -7.69 -14.81
C ASN A 73 4.12 -7.96 -13.41
N GLY A 74 2.85 -7.62 -13.15
CA GLY A 74 2.24 -7.81 -11.82
C GLY A 74 2.83 -6.93 -10.71
N ILE A 75 3.50 -5.84 -11.07
CA ILE A 75 4.16 -4.91 -10.14
C ILE A 75 3.24 -3.74 -9.81
N GLY A 76 3.11 -3.43 -8.52
CA GLY A 76 2.53 -2.19 -8.03
C GLY A 76 3.50 -1.01 -8.10
N VAL A 77 2.98 0.22 -8.19
CA VAL A 77 3.79 1.44 -8.26
C VAL A 77 3.39 2.44 -7.18
N LEU A 78 4.37 2.84 -6.37
CA LEU A 78 4.33 4.06 -5.53
C LEU A 78 4.69 5.24 -6.43
N ALA A 79 3.75 6.15 -6.67
CA ALA A 79 3.97 7.25 -7.59
C ALA A 79 3.59 8.60 -6.99
N SER A 80 4.38 9.63 -7.27
CA SER A 80 4.00 11.00 -6.93
C SER A 80 2.71 11.39 -7.67
N PRO A 81 1.78 12.14 -7.04
CA PRO A 81 0.63 12.72 -7.71
C PRO A 81 1.00 13.90 -8.64
N GLY A 82 2.26 14.00 -9.07
CA GLY A 82 2.76 15.02 -9.99
C GLY A 82 3.24 16.30 -9.31
N SER A 83 3.11 16.41 -8.00
CA SER A 83 3.74 17.44 -7.17
C SER A 83 3.86 16.92 -5.74
N SER A 84 5.05 17.05 -5.15
CA SER A 84 5.32 16.64 -3.77
C SER A 84 4.91 17.73 -2.78
N ALA A 85 4.58 17.34 -1.55
CA ALA A 85 4.30 18.28 -0.47
C ALA A 85 5.47 19.28 -0.26
N GLY A 86 5.18 20.47 0.27
CA GLY A 86 6.20 21.49 0.54
C GLY A 86 5.92 22.82 -0.16
N GLU A 87 6.95 23.66 -0.27
CA GLU A 87 6.84 25.05 -0.73
C GLU A 87 6.31 25.18 -2.16
N HIS A 88 6.70 24.26 -3.05
CA HIS A 88 6.32 24.30 -4.46
C HIS A 88 5.14 23.37 -4.79
N PHE A 89 4.31 23.03 -3.80
CA PHE A 89 3.16 22.16 -4.00
C PHE A 89 2.15 22.76 -4.99
N ASN A 90 1.81 22.00 -6.03
CA ASN A 90 0.89 22.41 -7.08
C ASN A 90 -0.39 21.56 -7.06
N ALA A 91 -1.43 22.08 -6.40
CA ALA A 91 -2.70 21.40 -6.27
C ALA A 91 -3.41 21.13 -7.61
N ALA A 92 -3.23 21.98 -8.62
CA ALA A 92 -3.83 21.76 -9.94
C ALA A 92 -3.17 20.58 -10.66
N LYS A 93 -1.84 20.47 -10.56
CA LYS A 93 -1.09 19.32 -11.10
C LYS A 93 -1.48 18.03 -10.41
N VAL A 94 -1.67 18.06 -9.10
CA VAL A 94 -2.20 16.92 -8.32
C VAL A 94 -3.56 16.49 -8.84
N ARG A 95 -4.54 17.40 -8.92
CA ARG A 95 -5.88 17.09 -9.41
C ARG A 95 -5.86 16.46 -10.81
N SER A 96 -5.07 17.04 -11.73
CA SER A 96 -4.94 16.53 -13.09
C SER A 96 -4.32 15.13 -13.13
N THR A 97 -3.28 14.87 -12.34
CA THR A 97 -2.59 13.57 -12.33
C THR A 97 -3.43 12.49 -11.69
N VAL A 98 -4.10 12.80 -10.57
CA VAL A 98 -4.98 11.85 -9.87
C VAL A 98 -6.17 11.48 -10.76
N ALA A 99 -6.85 12.45 -11.36
CA ALA A 99 -7.95 12.19 -12.29
C ALA A 99 -7.53 11.30 -13.46
N LYS A 100 -6.27 11.36 -13.89
CA LYS A 100 -5.75 10.58 -15.01
C LYS A 100 -5.37 9.14 -14.66
N PHE A 101 -4.81 8.91 -13.47
CA PHE A 101 -4.13 7.63 -13.18
C PHE A 101 -4.63 6.90 -11.93
N ASP A 102 -5.51 7.49 -11.11
CA ASP A 102 -5.94 6.86 -9.85
C ASP A 102 -6.59 5.48 -10.05
N GLN A 103 -7.31 5.30 -11.16
CA GLN A 103 -7.95 4.04 -11.51
C GLN A 103 -7.01 3.04 -12.21
N HIS A 104 -5.73 3.39 -12.40
CA HIS A 104 -4.80 2.47 -13.05
C HIS A 104 -4.53 1.26 -12.14
N PRO A 105 -4.63 0.01 -12.65
CA PRO A 105 -4.51 -1.19 -11.81
C PRO A 105 -3.12 -1.35 -11.17
N ALA A 106 -2.05 -0.95 -11.87
CA ALA A 106 -0.70 -0.98 -11.31
C ALA A 106 -0.38 0.17 -10.34
N LEU A 107 -1.20 1.21 -10.26
CA LEU A 107 -0.97 2.26 -9.26
C LEU A 107 -1.33 1.70 -7.87
N TRP A 108 -0.35 1.69 -6.97
CA TRP A 108 -0.48 1.13 -5.64
C TRP A 108 -0.74 2.20 -4.58
N SER A 109 0.02 3.31 -4.60
CA SER A 109 -0.26 4.47 -3.74
C SER A 109 0.23 5.80 -4.34
N TRP A 110 -0.31 6.90 -3.83
CA TRP A 110 0.12 8.26 -4.11
C TRP A 110 1.20 8.70 -3.12
N TYR A 111 2.45 8.72 -3.57
CA TYR A 111 3.61 9.07 -2.76
C TYR A 111 3.72 10.60 -2.60
N LEU A 112 3.29 11.11 -1.45
CA LEU A 112 3.11 12.53 -1.18
C LEU A 112 4.45 13.27 -1.08
N ILE A 113 5.39 12.69 -0.35
CA ILE A 113 6.69 13.29 -0.08
C ILE A 113 7.64 12.23 0.45
N ASP A 114 8.89 12.44 0.06
CA ASP A 114 10.04 11.70 0.50
C ASP A 114 10.75 12.49 1.63
N GLU A 115 10.89 11.91 2.82
CA GLU A 115 11.63 12.44 3.98
C GLU A 115 11.31 13.91 4.33
N PRO A 116 10.04 14.25 4.67
CA PRO A 116 9.65 15.62 5.00
C PRO A 116 10.38 16.17 6.24
N ASP A 117 10.69 15.29 7.19
CA ASP A 117 11.45 15.56 8.41
C ASP A 117 12.89 16.00 8.11
N MET A 118 13.57 15.34 7.17
CA MET A 118 14.89 15.76 6.71
C MET A 118 14.82 17.04 5.87
N LYS A 119 13.79 17.19 5.03
CA LYS A 119 13.60 18.34 4.12
C LYS A 119 12.97 19.56 4.78
N ARG A 120 12.73 19.52 6.10
CA ARG A 120 12.10 20.60 6.89
C ARG A 120 10.74 21.04 6.32
N VAL A 121 9.98 20.09 5.79
CA VAL A 121 8.58 20.32 5.39
C VAL A 121 7.70 20.03 6.59
N SER A 122 7.01 21.05 7.10
CA SER A 122 6.21 20.91 8.32
C SER A 122 5.06 19.90 8.15
N PRO A 123 4.62 19.23 9.24
CA PRO A 123 3.49 18.30 9.22
C PRO A 123 2.24 18.91 8.58
N GLU A 124 1.95 20.18 8.84
CA GLU A 124 0.76 20.87 8.30
C GLU A 124 0.80 20.99 6.77
N ARG A 125 1.99 21.18 6.18
CA ARG A 125 2.15 21.21 4.72
C ARG A 125 1.95 19.82 4.10
N VAL A 126 2.41 18.77 4.76
CA VAL A 126 2.19 17.38 4.33
C VAL A 126 0.70 17.04 4.44
N GLU A 127 0.05 17.43 5.53
CA GLU A 127 -1.39 17.22 5.74
C GLU A 127 -2.24 18.01 4.73
N ALA A 128 -1.84 19.24 4.39
CA ALA A 128 -2.50 20.01 3.33
C ALA A 128 -2.41 19.30 1.97
N ALA A 129 -1.24 18.74 1.62
CA ALA A 129 -1.06 17.96 0.40
C ALA A 129 -1.90 16.68 0.40
N HIS A 130 -1.91 15.92 1.50
CA HIS A 130 -2.78 14.76 1.69
C HIS A 130 -4.26 15.11 1.48
N ARG A 131 -4.74 16.17 2.13
CA ARG A 131 -6.13 16.64 2.00
C ARG A 131 -6.48 17.01 0.57
N VAL A 132 -5.56 17.59 -0.19
CA VAL A 132 -5.78 17.88 -1.62
C VAL A 132 -5.97 16.61 -2.42
N VAL A 133 -5.16 15.57 -2.20
CA VAL A 133 -5.32 14.26 -2.86
C VAL A 133 -6.66 13.61 -2.49
N LYS A 134 -7.02 13.53 -1.20
CA LYS A 134 -8.29 12.90 -0.79
C LYS A 134 -9.52 13.64 -1.33
N ARG A 135 -9.49 14.98 -1.39
CA ARG A 135 -10.60 15.79 -1.92
C ARG A 135 -10.86 15.61 -3.40
N THR A 136 -9.94 15.00 -4.17
CA THR A 136 -10.23 14.63 -5.56
C THR A 136 -11.09 13.39 -5.69
N GLY A 137 -11.40 12.70 -4.59
CA GLY A 137 -12.01 11.38 -4.60
C GLY A 137 -11.01 10.26 -4.95
N ALA A 138 -9.72 10.47 -4.67
CA ALA A 138 -8.69 9.44 -4.88
C ALA A 138 -9.06 8.14 -4.15
N SER A 139 -9.09 7.04 -4.89
CA SER A 139 -9.38 5.70 -4.37
C SER A 139 -8.13 5.02 -3.83
N LYS A 140 -6.94 5.40 -4.32
CA LYS A 140 -5.66 4.83 -3.89
C LYS A 140 -5.20 5.46 -2.56
N PRO A 141 -4.52 4.69 -1.70
CA PRO A 141 -3.93 5.23 -0.48
C PRO A 141 -2.84 6.25 -0.82
N THR A 142 -2.61 7.17 0.09
CA THR A 142 -1.44 8.05 0.11
C THR A 142 -0.32 7.42 0.92
N SER A 143 0.92 7.75 0.57
CA SER A 143 2.10 7.28 1.28
C SER A 143 3.11 8.41 1.50
N LEU A 144 3.94 8.26 2.53
CA LEU A 144 5.14 9.08 2.76
C LEU A 144 6.25 8.21 3.36
N VAL A 145 7.50 8.66 3.28
CA VAL A 145 8.62 8.05 4.01
C VAL A 145 9.21 9.07 4.98
N LEU A 146 9.66 8.61 6.13
CA LEU A 146 10.39 9.39 7.13
C LEU A 146 11.85 8.95 7.17
N TYR A 147 12.76 9.90 7.35
CA TYR A 147 14.17 9.62 7.61
C TYR A 147 14.39 9.17 9.06
N GLN A 148 13.68 9.76 10.03
CA GLN A 148 13.73 9.39 11.45
C GLN A 148 12.41 8.76 11.90
N GLY A 149 12.48 7.54 12.43
CA GLY A 149 11.30 6.82 12.94
C GLY A 149 10.55 7.59 14.04
N ASP A 150 11.26 8.31 14.90
CA ASP A 150 10.67 9.08 16.01
C ASP A 150 9.84 10.28 15.52
N GLU A 151 10.03 10.74 14.28
CA GLU A 151 9.21 11.77 13.64
C GLU A 151 7.81 11.26 13.30
N ALA A 152 7.55 9.96 13.39
CA ALA A 152 6.21 9.38 13.25
C ALA A 152 5.21 9.97 14.27
N GLN A 153 5.68 10.49 15.41
CA GLN A 153 4.82 11.22 16.36
C GLN A 153 4.14 12.45 15.73
N TRP A 154 4.76 13.07 14.72
CA TRP A 154 4.27 14.26 14.03
C TRP A 154 3.64 13.92 12.68
N TYR A 155 4.23 12.99 11.93
CA TYR A 155 3.83 12.69 10.54
C TYR A 155 3.03 11.40 10.38
N GLY A 156 3.11 10.47 11.34
CA GLY A 156 2.69 9.07 11.17
C GLY A 156 1.21 8.87 10.89
N ASN A 157 0.37 9.83 11.29
CA ASN A 157 -1.08 9.81 11.11
C ASN A 157 -1.57 10.64 9.90
N ILE A 158 -0.66 11.15 9.06
CA ILE A 158 -1.04 12.01 7.93
C ILE A 158 -1.38 11.18 6.69
N ALA A 159 -0.48 10.31 6.25
CA ALA A 159 -0.71 9.44 5.09
C ALA A 159 -1.42 8.15 5.50
N ASP A 160 -2.04 7.47 4.54
CA ASP A 160 -2.63 6.15 4.78
C ASP A 160 -1.52 5.09 5.04
N ILE A 161 -0.30 5.34 4.54
CA ILE A 161 0.88 4.48 4.69
C ILE A 161 2.09 5.34 5.07
N THR A 162 2.67 5.07 6.23
CA THR A 162 3.93 5.69 6.67
C THR A 162 5.05 4.66 6.57
N MET A 163 6.08 5.00 5.80
CA MET A 163 7.29 4.21 5.64
C MET A 163 8.43 4.89 6.42
N VAL A 164 9.45 4.13 6.81
CA VAL A 164 10.62 4.67 7.53
C VAL A 164 11.89 4.15 6.88
N ASP A 165 12.71 5.08 6.42
CA ASP A 165 14.04 4.84 5.89
C ASP A 165 15.01 4.80 7.07
N ARG A 166 15.28 3.61 7.60
CA ARG A 166 16.16 3.46 8.76
C ARG A 166 17.63 3.54 8.33
N TYR A 167 18.21 4.73 8.43
CA TYR A 167 19.64 4.95 8.28
C TYR A 167 20.38 5.16 9.63
N PRO A 168 21.69 4.85 9.70
CA PRO A 168 22.43 4.08 8.70
C PRO A 168 21.85 2.67 8.59
N VAL A 169 21.87 2.10 7.38
CA VAL A 169 21.62 0.65 7.24
C VAL A 169 22.70 -0.02 8.09
N PRO A 170 22.34 -0.73 9.17
CA PRO A 170 23.34 -1.30 10.05
C PRO A 170 24.22 -2.26 9.22
N TRP A 171 25.54 -2.20 9.41
CA TRP A 171 26.47 -3.22 8.89
C TRP A 171 26.29 -4.58 9.57
N LEU A 172 25.29 -4.69 10.45
CA LEU A 172 24.96 -5.88 11.21
C LEU A 172 23.88 -6.66 10.45
N PRO A 173 23.90 -8.00 10.53
CA PRO A 173 22.85 -8.82 9.94
C PRO A 173 21.46 -8.38 10.42
N LEU A 174 20.48 -8.37 9.50
CA LEU A 174 19.08 -8.29 9.89
C LEU A 174 18.78 -9.49 10.79
N ALA A 175 18.39 -9.20 12.03
CA ALA A 175 18.05 -10.21 13.05
C ALA A 175 16.76 -10.96 12.71
#